data_AF-A0A524CD48-F1
#
_entry.id   AF-A0A524CD48-F1
#
_cell.length_a   1.000
_cell.length_b   1.000
_cell.length_c   1.000
_cell.angle_alpha   90.00
_cell.angle_beta   90.00
_cell.angle_gamma   90.00
#
_symmetry.space_group_name_H-M   'P 1'
#
loop_
_entity.id
_entity.type
_entity.pdbx_description
1 polymer ?
#
loop_
_entity_poly.entity_id
_entity_poly.type
_entity_poly.pdbx_seq_one_letter_code
_entity_poly.pdbx_strand_id
1 'polypeptide(L)'
;MEDWLMNLYNFNEWALMKLVQVVTGNKLTYNPELKKIILICIDDIKEENLDIIKKQIFNEFGIQTDIKTEKFDLKHAISGKFINTYEIAKKVEKEIQYDKSTAIMIITKNFLTPNRFLLSRIIHFLAPILGITYLIQGICILTTLNDKMPQRILKFVVIHEVGHLLGKHGYPLEWLRRQKKTRNES
;
A
#
# COMPACT_ATOMS: atom_id res chain seq x y z
N MET A 1 -17.35 -12.83 -5.70
CA MET A 1 -15.88 -12.99 -5.81
C MET A 1 -15.16 -11.85 -5.10
N GLU A 2 -15.48 -10.59 -5.40
CA GLU A 2 -14.96 -9.41 -4.68
C GLU A 2 -15.29 -9.46 -3.17
N ASP A 3 -16.55 -9.71 -2.79
CA ASP A 3 -16.94 -9.82 -1.38
C ASP A 3 -16.25 -10.98 -0.63
N TRP A 4 -15.92 -12.07 -1.34
CA TRP A 4 -15.22 -13.22 -0.76
C TRP A 4 -13.74 -12.92 -0.53
N LEU A 5 -13.08 -12.27 -1.50
CA LEU A 5 -11.69 -11.79 -1.36
C LEU A 5 -11.56 -10.76 -0.24
N MET A 6 -12.53 -9.84 -0.13
CA MET A 6 -12.57 -8.86 0.95
C MET A 6 -12.79 -9.53 2.31
N ASN A 7 -13.64 -10.54 2.42
CA ASN A 7 -13.85 -11.27 3.67
C ASN A 7 -12.63 -12.09 4.11
N LEU A 8 -11.93 -12.73 3.16
CA LEU A 8 -10.70 -13.48 3.44
C LEU A 8 -9.57 -12.54 3.89
N TYR A 9 -9.45 -11.38 3.25
CA TYR A 9 -8.52 -10.31 3.64
C TYR A 9 -8.82 -9.79 5.05
N ASN A 10 -10.10 -9.48 5.33
CA ASN A 10 -10.55 -8.99 6.63
C ASN A 10 -10.23 -9.95 7.78
N PHE A 11 -10.36 -11.26 7.55
CA PHE A 11 -10.06 -12.28 8.56
C PHE A 11 -8.54 -12.38 8.84
N ASN A 12 -7.74 -12.41 7.77
CA ASN A 12 -6.29 -12.53 7.90
C ASN A 12 -5.66 -11.28 8.53
N GLU A 13 -6.11 -10.08 8.16
CA GLU A 13 -5.59 -8.84 8.72
C GLU A 13 -5.99 -8.69 10.20
N TRP A 14 -7.24 -8.96 10.54
CA TRP A 14 -7.72 -8.95 11.93
C TRP A 14 -6.98 -9.96 12.81
N ALA A 15 -6.77 -11.18 12.32
CA ALA A 15 -6.06 -12.24 13.05
C ALA A 15 -4.59 -11.88 13.27
N LEU A 16 -3.88 -11.41 12.23
CA LEU A 16 -2.47 -11.01 12.32
C LEU A 16 -2.30 -9.83 13.29
N MET A 17 -3.18 -8.83 13.21
CA MET A 17 -3.14 -7.67 14.09
C MET A 17 -3.46 -8.00 15.54
N LYS A 18 -4.48 -8.83 15.80
CA LYS A 18 -4.82 -9.25 17.16
C LYS A 18 -3.64 -9.99 17.79
N LEU A 19 -2.99 -10.86 17.03
CA LEU A 19 -1.82 -11.59 17.49
C LEU A 19 -0.66 -10.64 17.84
N VAL A 20 -0.37 -9.67 16.98
CA VAL A 20 0.72 -8.70 17.21
C VAL A 20 0.41 -7.72 18.35
N GLN A 21 -0.82 -7.20 18.44
CA GLN A 21 -1.24 -6.30 19.51
C GLN A 21 -1.21 -7.01 20.88
N VAL A 22 -1.63 -8.27 20.94
CA VAL A 22 -1.60 -9.10 22.16
C VAL A 22 -0.17 -9.37 22.60
N VAL A 23 0.76 -9.59 21.66
CA VAL A 23 2.16 -9.91 21.97
C VAL A 23 2.99 -8.67 22.36
N THR A 24 2.72 -7.50 21.76
CA THR A 24 3.61 -6.33 21.88
C THR A 24 3.02 -5.16 22.67
N GLY A 25 1.71 -5.15 22.95
CA GLY A 25 1.02 -4.06 23.66
C GLY A 25 0.94 -2.72 22.89
N ASN A 26 1.61 -2.59 21.74
CA ASN A 26 1.70 -1.35 20.97
C ASN A 26 0.96 -1.46 19.63
N LYS A 27 0.35 -0.35 19.18
CA LYS A 27 -0.10 -0.22 17.78
C LYS A 27 1.14 0.01 16.91
N LEU A 28 1.40 -0.89 15.97
CA LEU A 28 2.52 -0.77 15.04
C LEU A 28 2.28 0.38 14.05
N THR A 29 3.00 1.48 14.18
CA THR A 29 2.84 2.66 13.33
C THR A 29 4.19 3.20 12.89
N TYR A 30 4.25 3.87 11.75
CA TYR A 30 5.41 4.65 11.35
C TYR A 30 5.39 6.01 12.05
N ASN A 31 4.35 6.81 11.77
CA ASN A 31 4.12 8.10 12.40
C ASN A 31 2.63 8.47 12.37
N PRO A 32 1.93 8.56 13.52
CA PRO A 32 0.54 9.01 13.58
C PRO A 32 0.30 10.44 13.09
N GLU A 33 1.33 11.29 13.09
CA GLU A 33 1.28 12.71 12.71
C GLU A 33 1.92 12.96 11.33
N LEU A 34 1.88 11.95 10.46
CA LEU A 34 2.41 12.05 9.11
C LEU A 34 1.79 13.24 8.37
N LYS A 35 2.62 14.13 7.82
CA LYS A 35 2.17 15.35 7.14
C LYS A 35 2.18 15.21 5.62
N LYS A 36 3.11 14.40 5.11
CA LYS A 36 3.40 14.31 3.68
C LYS A 36 3.70 12.89 3.23
N ILE A 37 3.28 12.55 2.02
CA ILE A 37 3.69 11.34 1.31
C ILE A 37 4.31 11.72 -0.04
N ILE A 38 5.51 11.22 -0.31
CA ILE A 38 6.15 11.34 -1.62
C ILE A 38 5.76 10.12 -2.46
N LEU A 39 5.11 10.36 -3.59
CA LEU A 39 4.74 9.36 -4.58
C LEU A 39 5.90 9.15 -5.56
N ILE A 40 6.35 7.90 -5.69
CA ILE A 40 7.41 7.49 -6.62
C ILE A 40 6.83 6.49 -7.59
N CYS A 41 6.79 6.84 -8.87
CA CYS A 41 6.35 5.93 -9.92
C CYS A 41 7.54 5.18 -10.48
N ILE A 42 7.52 3.84 -10.39
CA ILE A 42 8.56 2.97 -10.94
C ILE A 42 8.34 2.69 -12.43
N ASP A 43 7.07 2.66 -12.83
CA ASP A 43 6.65 2.44 -14.21
C ASP A 43 5.84 3.66 -14.67
N ASP A 44 5.47 3.69 -15.96
CA ASP A 44 4.56 4.70 -16.49
C ASP A 44 3.13 4.46 -16.00
N ILE A 45 2.74 5.05 -14.86
CA ILE A 45 1.42 4.88 -14.25
C ILE A 45 0.43 5.85 -14.87
N LYS A 46 -0.77 5.36 -15.23
CA LYS A 46 -1.85 6.24 -15.71
C LYS A 46 -2.13 7.39 -14.73
N GLU A 47 -2.23 8.60 -15.26
CA GLU A 47 -2.51 9.82 -14.48
C GLU A 47 -3.80 9.71 -13.67
N GLU A 48 -4.84 9.08 -14.22
CA GLU A 48 -6.10 8.78 -13.51
C GLU A 48 -5.88 8.02 -12.20
N ASN A 49 -4.99 7.02 -12.20
CA ASN A 49 -4.68 6.24 -11.00
C ASN A 49 -3.94 7.10 -9.97
N LEU A 50 -2.99 7.93 -10.42
CA LEU A 50 -2.28 8.86 -9.54
C LEU A 50 -3.23 9.88 -8.91
N ASP A 51 -4.19 10.39 -9.68
CA ASP A 51 -5.21 11.31 -9.19
C ASP A 51 -6.14 10.68 -8.15
N ILE A 52 -6.54 9.42 -8.36
CA ILE A 52 -7.30 8.66 -7.36
C ILE A 52 -6.49 8.53 -6.07
N ILE A 53 -5.21 8.15 -6.17
CA ILE A 53 -4.33 7.98 -5.01
C ILE A 53 -4.19 9.30 -4.24
N LYS A 54 -3.81 10.40 -4.92
CA LYS A 54 -3.64 11.73 -4.31
C LYS A 54 -4.92 12.20 -3.61
N LYS A 55 -6.07 12.13 -4.32
CA LYS A 55 -7.36 12.54 -3.76
C LYS A 55 -7.76 11.69 -2.56
N GLN A 56 -7.54 10.38 -2.62
CA GLN A 56 -7.91 9.49 -1.52
C GLN A 56 -7.05 9.76 -0.27
N ILE A 57 -5.74 9.97 -0.44
CA ILE A 57 -4.84 10.32 0.67
C ILE A 57 -5.27 11.63 1.33
N PHE A 58 -5.50 12.66 0.52
CA PHE A 58 -5.89 13.97 1.04
C PHE A 58 -7.27 13.96 1.69
N ASN A 59 -8.29 13.37 1.04
CA ASN A 59 -9.65 13.40 1.54
C ASN A 59 -9.85 12.63 2.85
N GLU A 60 -9.18 11.48 3.00
CA GLU A 60 -9.37 10.62 4.18
C GLU A 60 -8.43 11.00 5.34
N PHE A 61 -7.25 11.54 5.04
CA PHE A 61 -6.21 11.75 6.05
C PHE A 61 -5.68 13.18 6.14
N GLY A 62 -6.02 14.08 5.21
CA GLY A 62 -5.52 15.45 5.17
C GLY A 62 -4.03 15.56 4.84
N ILE A 63 -3.43 14.49 4.30
CA ILE A 63 -1.99 14.37 4.04
C ILE A 63 -1.67 14.93 2.65
N GLN A 64 -0.63 15.77 2.56
CA GLN A 64 -0.16 16.33 1.30
C GLN A 64 0.64 15.29 0.50
N THR A 65 0.54 15.36 -0.82
CA THR A 65 1.24 14.42 -1.72
C THR A 65 2.06 15.16 -2.76
N ASP A 66 3.32 14.78 -2.91
CA ASP A 66 4.18 15.24 -4.00
C ASP A 66 4.56 14.06 -4.89
N ILE A 67 4.72 14.28 -6.19
CA ILE A 67 5.23 13.26 -7.10
C ILE A 67 6.70 13.55 -7.36
N LYS A 68 7.55 12.53 -7.19
CA LYS A 68 8.97 12.60 -7.54
C LYS A 68 9.27 11.60 -8.65
N THR A 69 9.76 12.11 -9.78
CA THR A 69 10.22 11.27 -10.89
C THR A 69 11.69 10.93 -10.65
N GLU A 70 11.92 9.78 -10.05
CA GLU A 70 13.26 9.26 -9.75
C GLU A 70 13.53 8.03 -10.60
N LYS A 71 14.72 7.97 -11.22
CA LYS A 71 15.14 6.81 -11.99
C LYS A 71 16.01 5.90 -11.13
N PHE A 72 15.38 4.89 -10.54
CA PHE A 72 16.08 3.84 -9.84
C PHE A 72 16.59 2.78 -10.83
N ASP A 73 17.84 2.32 -10.66
CA ASP A 73 18.28 1.10 -11.36
C ASP A 73 17.64 -0.13 -10.70
N LEU A 74 16.56 -0.64 -11.29
CA LEU A 74 15.76 -1.72 -10.72
C LEU A 74 16.04 -3.09 -11.34
N LYS A 75 17.14 -3.23 -12.10
CA LYS A 75 17.48 -4.47 -12.82
C LYS A 75 17.49 -5.72 -11.94
N HIS A 76 17.91 -5.58 -10.67
CA HIS A 76 17.97 -6.70 -9.73
C HIS A 76 16.67 -6.93 -8.95
N ALA A 77 15.80 -5.91 -8.90
CA ALA A 77 14.54 -5.99 -8.16
C ALA A 77 13.38 -6.52 -9.01
N ILE A 78 13.47 -6.42 -10.34
CA ILE A 78 12.40 -6.86 -11.26
C ILE A 78 12.76 -8.20 -11.89
N SER A 79 11.81 -9.15 -11.85
CA SER A 79 11.92 -10.45 -12.52
C SER A 79 10.60 -10.78 -13.21
N GLY A 80 10.56 -10.61 -14.54
CA GLY A 80 9.33 -10.70 -15.31
C GLY A 80 8.37 -9.57 -14.93
N LYS A 81 7.13 -9.92 -14.56
CA LYS A 81 6.12 -8.97 -14.06
C LYS A 81 6.13 -8.83 -12.53
N PHE A 82 7.10 -9.41 -11.84
CA PHE A 82 7.19 -9.39 -10.38
C PHE A 82 8.29 -8.45 -9.92
N ILE A 83 8.06 -7.76 -8.80
CA ILE A 83 8.98 -6.79 -8.24
C ILE A 83 9.26 -7.11 -6.76
N ASN A 84 10.54 -7.23 -6.41
CA ASN A 84 10.97 -7.48 -5.04
C ASN A 84 10.83 -6.20 -4.22
N THR A 85 9.77 -6.12 -3.42
CA THR A 85 9.43 -4.91 -2.65
C THR A 85 10.46 -4.59 -1.58
N TYR A 86 11.14 -5.59 -1.02
CA TYR A 86 12.15 -5.38 0.03
C TYR A 86 13.44 -4.76 -0.52
N GLU A 87 13.88 -5.21 -1.70
CA GLU A 87 15.06 -4.63 -2.35
C GLU A 87 14.82 -3.18 -2.75
N ILE A 88 13.60 -2.86 -3.18
CA ILE A 88 13.21 -1.51 -3.57
C ILE A 88 13.11 -0.59 -2.36
N ALA A 89 12.44 -1.04 -1.29
CA ALA A 89 12.36 -0.26 -0.06
C ALA A 89 13.77 0.09 0.46
N LYS A 90 14.70 -0.88 0.48
CA LYS A 90 16.10 -0.64 0.85
C LYS A 90 16.82 0.34 -0.07
N LYS A 91 16.55 0.27 -1.38
CA LYS A 91 17.19 1.14 -2.36
C LYS A 91 16.71 2.58 -2.19
N VAL A 92 15.41 2.76 -2.10
CA VAL A 92 14.76 4.06 -1.89
C VAL A 92 15.17 4.69 -0.57
N GLU A 93 15.22 3.91 0.53
CA GLU A 93 15.69 4.38 1.84
C GLU A 93 17.13 4.91 1.80
N LYS A 94 18.00 4.34 0.96
CA LYS A 94 19.39 4.78 0.80
C LYS A 94 19.54 6.01 -0.08
N GLU A 95 18.73 6.12 -1.12
CA GLU A 95 18.89 7.14 -2.17
C GLU A 95 18.05 8.40 -1.90
N ILE A 96 16.96 8.28 -1.15
CA ILE A 96 16.08 9.41 -0.82
C ILE A 96 16.16 9.69 0.67
N GLN A 97 16.63 10.89 1.01
CA GLN A 97 16.60 11.41 2.37
C GLN A 97 15.25 12.07 2.65
N TYR A 98 14.61 11.71 3.77
CA TYR A 98 13.36 12.30 4.26
C TYR A 98 13.31 12.21 5.80
N ASP A 99 12.53 13.09 6.41
CA ASP A 99 12.30 13.07 7.87
C ASP A 99 11.10 12.20 8.25
N LYS A 100 10.92 11.96 9.55
CA LYS A 100 9.81 11.14 10.07
C LYS A 100 8.41 11.70 9.83
N SER A 101 8.27 12.98 9.47
CA SER A 101 6.98 13.57 9.12
C SER A 101 6.57 13.29 7.66
N THR A 102 7.47 12.68 6.89
CA THR A 102 7.28 12.30 5.50
C THR A 102 7.39 10.78 5.34
N ALA A 103 6.53 10.19 4.52
CA ALA A 103 6.61 8.79 4.11
C ALA A 103 6.77 8.71 2.59
N ILE A 104 7.18 7.54 2.10
CA ILE A 104 7.28 7.28 0.66
C ILE A 104 6.24 6.24 0.27
N MET A 105 5.54 6.52 -0.82
CA MET A 105 4.64 5.59 -1.47
C MET A 105 5.13 5.31 -2.88
N ILE A 106 5.53 4.06 -3.11
CA ILE A 106 6.05 3.58 -4.38
C ILE A 106 4.90 2.95 -5.17
N ILE A 107 4.76 3.32 -6.43
CA ILE A 107 3.66 2.91 -7.30
C ILE A 107 4.23 2.18 -8.51
N THR A 108 3.71 0.99 -8.78
CA THR A 108 4.20 0.12 -9.86
C THR A 108 3.04 -0.61 -10.56
N LYS A 109 3.28 -1.05 -11.80
CA LYS A 109 2.39 -1.97 -12.53
C LYS A 109 2.62 -3.43 -12.18
N ASN A 110 3.76 -3.73 -11.58
CA ASN A 110 4.25 -5.09 -11.35
C ASN A 110 3.55 -5.73 -10.15
N PHE A 111 3.51 -7.07 -10.16
CA PHE A 111 3.09 -7.86 -9.01
C PHE A 111 4.12 -7.73 -7.89
N LEU A 112 3.66 -7.35 -6.70
CA LEU A 112 4.51 -7.18 -5.54
C LEU A 112 4.95 -8.55 -5.03
N THR A 113 6.22 -8.75 -4.73
CA THR A 113 6.69 -9.94 -3.99
C THR A 113 7.63 -9.51 -2.87
N PRO A 114 7.37 -9.90 -1.61
CA PRO A 114 8.23 -9.51 -0.48
C PRO A 114 9.61 -10.18 -0.51
N ASN A 115 9.76 -11.26 -1.28
CA ASN A 115 10.99 -12.02 -1.41
C ASN A 115 11.09 -12.67 -2.81
N ARG A 116 12.20 -13.35 -3.09
CA ARG A 116 12.45 -14.00 -4.40
C ARG A 116 11.90 -15.43 -4.49
N PHE A 117 11.16 -15.94 -3.51
CA PHE A 117 10.77 -17.35 -3.50
C PHE A 117 9.70 -17.66 -4.56
N LEU A 118 9.89 -18.76 -5.29
CA LEU A 118 8.94 -19.20 -6.34
C LEU A 118 7.53 -19.46 -5.78
N LEU A 119 7.45 -19.89 -4.51
CA LEU A 119 6.19 -20.14 -3.81
C LEU A 119 5.35 -18.87 -3.62
N SER A 120 5.97 -17.70 -3.44
CA SER A 120 5.23 -16.44 -3.35
C SER A 120 4.45 -16.20 -4.65
N ARG A 121 5.07 -16.46 -5.82
CA ARG A 121 4.46 -16.29 -7.15
C ARG A 121 3.24 -17.17 -7.38
N ILE A 122 3.21 -18.38 -6.79
CA ILE A 122 2.06 -19.28 -6.87
C ILE A 122 0.92 -18.78 -5.97
N ILE A 123 1.23 -18.29 -4.77
CA ILE A 123 0.23 -17.69 -3.87
C ILE A 123 -0.40 -16.43 -4.52
N HIS A 124 0.37 -15.65 -5.28
CA HIS A 124 -0.13 -14.50 -6.02
C HIS A 124 -1.19 -14.82 -7.08
N PHE A 125 -1.25 -16.06 -7.57
CA PHE A 125 -2.34 -16.50 -8.46
C PHE A 125 -3.68 -16.64 -7.74
N LEU A 126 -3.66 -16.89 -6.42
CA LEU A 126 -4.86 -17.07 -5.60
C LEU A 126 -5.26 -15.80 -4.84
N ALA A 127 -4.28 -15.05 -4.33
CA ALA A 127 -4.48 -13.79 -3.62
C ALA A 127 -3.30 -12.84 -3.90
N PRO A 128 -3.41 -11.93 -4.87
CA PRO A 128 -2.34 -10.99 -5.16
C PRO A 128 -2.15 -10.00 -4.01
N ILE A 129 -0.92 -9.79 -3.57
CA ILE A 129 -0.58 -8.70 -2.65
C ILE A 129 -0.69 -7.38 -3.42
N LEU A 130 -1.60 -6.51 -2.97
CA LEU A 130 -1.93 -5.26 -3.65
C LEU A 130 -1.14 -4.06 -3.10
N GLY A 131 -0.74 -4.15 -1.83
CA GLY A 131 0.13 -3.19 -1.17
C GLY A 131 0.97 -3.87 -0.08
N ILE A 132 2.12 -3.27 0.24
CA ILE A 132 2.99 -3.67 1.33
C ILE A 132 3.54 -2.42 2.01
N THR A 133 3.46 -2.35 3.34
CA THR A 133 4.06 -1.28 4.14
C THR A 133 5.24 -1.79 4.98
N TYR A 134 6.38 -1.12 4.82
CA TYR A 134 7.59 -1.26 5.62
C TYR A 134 7.62 -0.16 6.69
N LEU A 135 7.01 -0.46 7.85
CA LEU A 135 6.74 0.53 8.90
C LEU A 135 7.98 1.19 9.49
N ILE A 136 9.11 0.48 9.61
CA ILE A 136 10.34 1.06 10.16
C ILE A 136 10.88 2.15 9.23
N GLN A 137 10.80 1.89 7.93
CA GLN A 137 11.27 2.77 6.87
C GLN A 137 10.28 3.90 6.55
N GLY A 138 8.99 3.75 6.88
CA GLY A 138 7.96 4.67 6.40
C GLY A 138 7.77 4.59 4.89
N ILE A 139 7.96 3.40 4.31
CA ILE A 139 7.80 3.14 2.89
C ILE A 139 6.62 2.21 2.70
N CYS A 140 5.66 2.58 1.86
CA CYS A 140 4.67 1.66 1.35
C CYS A 140 4.80 1.50 -0.17
N ILE A 141 4.42 0.35 -0.69
CA ILE A 141 4.52 0.01 -2.10
C ILE A 141 3.17 -0.53 -2.53
N LEU A 142 2.58 0.03 -3.58
CA LEU A 142 1.31 -0.39 -4.14
C LEU A 142 1.43 -0.76 -5.62
N THR A 143 0.64 -1.74 -6.04
CA THR A 143 0.53 -2.11 -7.44
C THR A 143 -0.79 -1.62 -8.03
N THR A 144 -0.76 -1.12 -9.26
CA THR A 144 -1.99 -0.86 -10.04
C THR A 144 -2.43 -2.08 -10.85
N LEU A 145 -1.73 -3.22 -10.71
CA LEU A 145 -1.94 -4.45 -11.48
C LEU A 145 -2.01 -4.16 -12.99
N ASN A 146 -0.97 -3.53 -13.52
CA ASN A 146 -0.93 -3.05 -14.91
C ASN A 146 -2.11 -2.13 -15.28
N ASP A 147 -2.46 -1.22 -14.37
CA ASP A 147 -3.61 -0.31 -14.46
C ASP A 147 -4.98 -0.96 -14.70
N LYS A 148 -5.12 -2.23 -14.31
CA LYS A 148 -6.39 -2.97 -14.40
C LYS A 148 -7.11 -3.06 -13.06
N MET A 149 -6.53 -2.49 -11.99
CA MET A 149 -7.16 -2.49 -10.69
C MET A 149 -8.46 -1.66 -10.72
N PRO A 150 -9.61 -2.22 -10.29
CA PRO A 150 -10.83 -1.45 -10.12
C PRO A 150 -10.60 -0.27 -9.18
N GLN A 151 -11.11 0.92 -9.53
CA GLN A 151 -10.89 2.15 -8.75
C GLN A 151 -11.25 2.00 -7.26
N ARG A 152 -12.31 1.24 -6.95
CA ARG A 152 -12.73 0.97 -5.56
C ARG A 152 -11.69 0.20 -4.78
N ILE A 153 -11.08 -0.81 -5.41
CA ILE A 153 -10.01 -1.61 -4.81
C ILE A 153 -8.77 -0.74 -4.65
N LEU A 154 -8.43 0.09 -5.64
CA LEU A 154 -7.31 1.03 -5.54
C LEU A 154 -7.47 1.99 -4.36
N LYS A 155 -8.66 2.61 -4.21
CA LYS A 155 -8.97 3.49 -3.07
C LYS A 155 -8.81 2.75 -1.74
N PHE A 156 -9.32 1.53 -1.65
CA PHE A 156 -9.19 0.72 -0.44
C PHE A 156 -7.73 0.40 -0.10
N VAL A 157 -6.93 -0.02 -1.07
CA VAL A 157 -5.51 -0.34 -0.88
C VAL A 157 -4.75 0.90 -0.40
N VAL A 158 -5.00 2.07 -0.99
CA VAL A 158 -4.40 3.34 -0.53
C VAL A 158 -4.74 3.62 0.93
N ILE A 159 -6.01 3.47 1.32
CA ILE A 159 -6.46 3.67 2.70
C ILE A 159 -5.82 2.68 3.65
N HIS A 160 -5.68 1.43 3.23
CA HIS A 160 -5.09 0.37 4.03
C HIS A 160 -3.59 0.63 4.27
N GLU A 161 -2.81 0.90 3.23
CA GLU A 161 -1.37 1.16 3.37
C GLU A 161 -1.08 2.45 4.15
N VAL A 162 -1.82 3.54 3.88
CA VAL A 162 -1.66 4.79 4.65
C VAL A 162 -2.17 4.60 6.09
N GLY A 163 -3.22 3.79 6.28
CA GLY A 163 -3.70 3.38 7.58
C GLY A 163 -2.62 2.67 8.40
N HIS A 164 -1.80 1.81 7.76
CA HIS A 164 -0.63 1.21 8.40
C HIS A 164 0.42 2.25 8.81
N LEU A 165 0.78 3.17 7.92
CA LEU A 165 1.74 4.24 8.24
C LEU A 165 1.31 5.09 9.45
N LEU A 166 0.00 5.32 9.60
CA LEU A 166 -0.59 6.10 10.68
C LEU A 166 -0.93 5.29 11.95
N GLY A 167 -0.84 3.95 11.92
CA GLY A 167 -1.30 3.08 13.02
C GLY A 167 -2.83 3.00 13.15
N LYS A 168 -3.56 3.39 12.11
CA LYS A 168 -5.02 3.38 12.00
C LYS A 168 -5.55 2.05 11.45
N HIS A 169 -5.05 0.92 11.95
CA HIS A 169 -5.33 -0.39 11.36
C HIS A 169 -6.82 -0.82 11.34
N GLY A 170 -7.67 -0.28 12.22
CA GLY A 170 -9.13 -0.56 12.19
C GLY A 170 -9.92 0.30 11.19
N TYR A 171 -9.28 1.36 10.66
CA TYR A 171 -9.93 2.34 9.81
C TYR A 171 -10.32 1.82 8.41
N PRO A 172 -9.52 0.97 7.73
CA PRO A 172 -9.92 0.43 6.42
C PRO A 172 -11.26 -0.32 6.47
N LEU A 173 -11.50 -1.09 7.54
CA LEU A 173 -12.76 -1.79 7.77
C LEU A 173 -13.92 -0.81 8.00
N GLU A 174 -13.68 0.24 8.78
CA GLU A 174 -14.66 1.29 9.00
C GLU A 174 -15.02 2.01 7.70
N TRP A 175 -14.02 2.34 6.89
CA TRP A 175 -14.20 2.96 5.59
C TRP A 175 -15.05 2.09 4.66
N LEU A 176 -14.78 0.78 4.58
CA LEU A 176 -15.61 -0.15 3.80
C LEU A 176 -17.08 -0.17 4.24
N ARG A 177 -17.33 -0.13 5.56
CA ARG A 177 -18.68 -0.09 6.11
C ARG A 177 -19.40 1.20 5.71
N ARG A 178 -18.71 2.35 5.77
CA ARG A 178 -19.26 3.65 5.33
C ARG A 178 -19.63 3.61 3.85
N GLN A 179 -18.74 3.11 2.99
CA GLN A 179 -19.00 2.99 1.55
C GLN A 179 -20.19 2.08 1.23
N LYS A 180 -20.36 0.98 1.97
CA LYS A 180 -21.52 0.08 1.82
C LYS A 180 -22.83 0.77 2.18
N LYS A 181 -22.83 1.60 3.23
CA LYS A 181 -24.00 2.36 3.67
C LYS A 181 -24.41 3.40 2.63
N THR A 182 -23.49 4.21 2.14
CA THR A 182 -23.75 5.22 1.10
C THR A 182 -24.33 4.60 -0.17
N ARG A 183 -23.86 3.41 -0.56
CA ARG A 183 -24.38 2.68 -1.73
C ARG A 183 -25.82 2.21 -1.56
N ASN A 184 -26.25 1.89 -0.33
CA ASN A 184 -27.63 1.45 -0.09
C ASN A 184 -28.61 2.63 0.04
N GLU A 185 -28.09 3.85 0.16
CA GLU A 185 -28.86 5.10 0.27
C GLU A 185 -28.92 5.87 -1.07
N SER A 186 -28.33 5.31 -2.14
CA SER A 186 -28.33 5.84 -3.52
C SER A 186 -28.98 4.86 -4.48
#